data_AF-A0A535NS71-F1
#
_entry.id   AF-A0A535NS71-F1
#
_cell.length_a   1.000
_cell.length_b   1.000
_cell.length_c   1.000
_cell.angle_alpha   90.00
_cell.angle_beta   90.00
_cell.angle_gamma   90.00
#
_symmetry.space_group_name_H-M   'P 1'
#
loop_
_entity.id
_entity.type
_entity.pdbx_description
1 polymer ?
#
loop_
_entity_poly.entity_id
_entity_poly.type
_entity_poly.pdbx_seq_one_letter_code
_entity_poly.pdbx_strand_id
1 'polypeptide(L)'
;MGSYVLGFEEIDQTQVAIVGGKGAHLGELSRIEGIRVPAGFCVTTDAFRRIIAEAPSIRERLEQLSCLNPDDGEVIRTLSAEIRRIIEGITIPDDLAAAITLALAGLGEQAAYAVRSSATAEDSPTASFAGQQDTYLNVLGPATILQHISRCWASLFTERAVTYRLRNGFDHRKVHMAVVVQQMVFPEAAGVLFT
;
A
#
# COMPACT_ATOMS: atom_id res chain seq x y z
N MET A 1 19.74 -7.04 3.01
CA MET A 1 18.88 -7.29 1.84
C MET A 1 17.48 -7.47 2.40
N GLY A 2 16.60 -6.48 2.23
CA GLY A 2 15.26 -6.51 2.84
C GLY A 2 14.36 -7.54 2.15
N SER A 3 13.50 -8.22 2.91
CA SER A 3 12.49 -9.09 2.31
C SER A 3 11.40 -8.23 1.64
N TYR A 4 11.04 -8.55 0.40
CA TYR A 4 9.97 -7.87 -0.31
C TYR A 4 8.57 -8.25 0.18
N VAL A 5 8.47 -9.40 0.85
CA VAL A 5 7.23 -9.94 1.38
C VAL A 5 7.45 -10.40 2.82
N LEU A 6 6.49 -10.11 3.69
CA LEU A 6 6.48 -10.57 5.08
C LEU A 6 5.10 -11.12 5.42
N GLY A 7 5.02 -12.35 5.93
CA GLY A 7 3.79 -12.92 6.48
C GLY A 7 3.35 -12.17 7.73
N PHE A 8 2.06 -12.20 8.08
CA PHE A 8 1.57 -11.53 9.30
C PHE A 8 2.23 -12.08 10.57
N GLU A 9 2.55 -13.37 10.59
CA GLU A 9 3.27 -14.06 11.65
C GLU A 9 4.73 -13.59 11.83
N GLU A 10 5.31 -12.94 10.82
CA GLU A 10 6.66 -12.38 10.83
C GLU A 10 6.68 -10.90 11.21
N ILE A 11 5.51 -10.27 11.33
CA ILE A 11 5.36 -8.83 11.53
C ILE A 11 5.10 -8.51 13.01
N ASP A 12 5.76 -7.47 13.52
CA ASP A 12 5.44 -6.83 14.80
C ASP A 12 5.20 -5.32 14.64
N GLN A 13 4.70 -4.68 15.72
CA GLN A 13 4.39 -3.24 15.74
C GLN A 13 5.60 -2.32 15.53
N THR A 14 6.84 -2.80 15.67
CA THR A 14 8.05 -1.99 15.43
C THR A 14 8.34 -1.83 13.94
N GLN A 15 7.71 -2.65 13.09
CA GLN A 15 7.96 -2.70 11.64
C GLN A 15 7.03 -1.79 10.82
N VAL A 16 6.36 -0.80 11.42
CA VAL A 16 5.50 0.18 10.73
C VAL A 16 6.22 0.84 9.55
N ALA A 17 7.52 1.12 9.67
CA ALA A 17 8.32 1.70 8.59
C ALA A 17 8.47 0.79 7.36
N ILE A 18 8.24 -0.51 7.51
CA ILE A 18 8.42 -1.56 6.49
C ILE A 18 7.08 -2.02 5.92
N VAL A 19 6.04 -2.15 6.76
CA VAL A 19 4.74 -2.72 6.38
C VAL A 19 3.57 -1.74 6.48
N GLY A 20 3.84 -0.49 6.86
CA GLY A 20 2.83 0.53 7.11
C GLY A 20 1.97 0.21 8.33
N GLY A 21 1.06 1.14 8.65
CA GLY A 21 0.29 1.05 9.89
C GLY A 21 -0.69 -0.13 9.94
N LYS A 22 -1.45 -0.34 8.86
CA LYS A 22 -2.39 -1.46 8.78
C LYS A 22 -1.69 -2.81 8.82
N GLY A 23 -0.56 -2.94 8.14
CA GLY A 23 0.25 -4.16 8.12
C GLY A 23 0.78 -4.50 9.51
N ALA A 24 1.32 -3.50 10.22
CA ALA A 24 1.82 -3.66 11.59
C ALA A 24 0.71 -4.08 12.56
N HIS A 25 -0.45 -3.41 12.53
CA HIS A 25 -1.60 -3.78 13.35
C HIS A 25 -2.16 -5.17 13.02
N LEU A 26 -2.19 -5.58 11.75
CA LEU A 26 -2.61 -6.93 11.37
C LEU A 26 -1.65 -8.00 11.88
N GLY A 27 -0.33 -7.74 11.81
CA GLY A 27 0.69 -8.61 12.40
C GLY A 27 0.48 -8.79 13.90
N GLU A 28 0.28 -7.69 14.63
CA GLU A 28 0.02 -7.72 16.07
C GLU A 28 -1.26 -8.52 16.40
N LEU A 29 -2.37 -8.22 15.73
CA LEU A 29 -3.64 -8.92 15.93
C LEU A 29 -3.54 -10.42 15.65
N SER A 30 -2.71 -10.82 14.68
CA SER A 30 -2.52 -12.24 14.31
C SER A 30 -1.84 -13.06 15.40
N ARG A 31 -1.13 -12.41 16.34
CA ARG A 31 -0.44 -13.04 17.47
C ARG A 31 -1.32 -13.17 18.71
N ILE A 32 -2.46 -12.50 18.76
CA ILE A 32 -3.35 -12.52 19.93
C ILE A 32 -4.15 -13.81 19.96
N GLU A 33 -3.99 -14.59 21.02
CA GLU A 33 -4.76 -15.82 21.23
C GLU A 33 -6.27 -15.53 21.26
N GLY A 34 -7.04 -16.33 20.51
CA GLY A 34 -8.49 -16.19 20.41
C GLY A 34 -8.98 -15.17 19.36
N ILE A 35 -8.10 -14.33 18.80
CA ILE A 35 -8.43 -13.45 17.67
C ILE A 35 -8.16 -14.19 16.36
N ARG A 36 -9.17 -14.23 15.48
CA ARG A 36 -9.04 -14.86 14.15
C ARG A 36 -8.81 -13.79 13.09
N VAL A 37 -7.55 -13.63 12.68
CA VAL A 37 -7.16 -12.78 11.55
C VAL A 37 -7.03 -13.65 10.29
N PRO A 38 -7.68 -13.32 9.17
CA PRO A 38 -7.48 -14.04 7.90
C PRO A 38 -6.01 -13.99 7.47
N ALA A 39 -5.50 -15.11 6.96
CA ALA A 39 -4.11 -15.22 6.55
C ALA A 39 -3.77 -14.26 5.41
N GLY A 40 -2.53 -13.81 5.36
CA GLY A 40 -2.08 -12.81 4.42
C GLY A 40 -0.63 -12.43 4.66
N PHE A 41 -0.15 -11.52 3.81
CA PHE A 41 1.19 -10.98 3.88
C PHE A 41 1.21 -9.50 3.49
N CYS A 42 2.31 -8.83 3.78
CA CYS A 42 2.59 -7.48 3.34
C CYS A 42 3.68 -7.48 2.27
N VAL A 43 3.39 -6.85 1.13
CA VAL A 43 4.40 -6.38 0.19
C VAL A 43 5.03 -5.12 0.79
N THR A 44 6.32 -5.18 1.10
CA THR A 44 6.99 -4.18 1.94
C THR A 44 7.24 -2.86 1.21
N THR A 45 7.57 -1.81 1.97
CA THR A 45 7.98 -0.52 1.40
C THR A 45 9.26 -0.62 0.55
N ASP A 46 10.08 -1.66 0.72
CA ASP A 46 11.27 -1.87 -0.11
C ASP A 46 10.90 -2.24 -1.54
N ALA A 47 9.82 -3.01 -1.73
CA ALA A 47 9.26 -3.27 -3.05
C ALA A 47 8.78 -1.97 -3.72
N PHE A 48 8.09 -1.10 -2.96
CA PHE A 48 7.69 0.22 -3.45
C PHE A 48 8.89 1.08 -3.84
N ARG A 49 9.91 1.20 -2.97
CA ARG A 49 11.13 1.98 -3.26
C ARG A 49 11.82 1.50 -4.53
N ARG A 50 11.87 0.18 -4.74
CA ARG A 50 12.43 -0.41 -5.95
C ARG A 50 11.65 -0.01 -7.19
N ILE A 51 10.31 -0.10 -7.15
CA ILE A 51 9.46 0.29 -8.28
C ILE A 51 9.63 1.76 -8.63
N ILE A 52 9.69 2.64 -7.63
CA ILE A 52 9.92 4.07 -7.85
C ILE A 52 11.33 4.32 -8.45
N ALA A 53 12.33 3.51 -8.11
CA ALA A 53 13.67 3.63 -8.66
C ALA A 53 13.75 3.30 -10.17
N GLU A 54 12.85 2.46 -10.69
CA GLU A 54 12.74 2.16 -12.14
C GLU A 54 12.24 3.36 -12.97
N ALA A 55 11.65 4.38 -12.31
CA ALA A 55 11.14 5.57 -12.98
C ALA A 55 11.70 6.86 -12.37
N PRO A 56 12.95 7.24 -12.71
CA PRO A 56 13.59 8.47 -12.21
C PRO A 56 12.77 9.74 -12.46
N SER A 57 11.95 9.75 -13.52
CA SER A 57 11.04 10.85 -13.88
C SER A 57 9.93 11.12 -12.85
N ILE A 58 9.67 10.17 -11.94
CA ILE A 58 8.77 10.38 -10.80
C ILE A 58 9.43 11.35 -9.81
N ARG A 59 10.73 11.26 -9.57
CA ARG A 59 11.43 12.10 -8.57
C ARG A 59 11.25 13.59 -8.85
N GLU A 60 11.45 14.00 -10.11
CA GLU A 60 11.27 15.40 -10.54
C GLU A 60 9.83 15.86 -10.36
N ARG A 61 8.84 15.00 -10.66
CA ARG A 61 7.42 15.30 -10.45
C ARG A 61 7.06 15.42 -8.96
N LEU A 62 7.67 14.61 -8.10
CA LEU A 62 7.49 14.73 -6.64
C LEU A 62 8.08 16.03 -6.10
N GLU A 63 9.20 16.49 -6.65
CA GLU A 63 9.78 17.79 -6.32
C GLU A 63 8.85 18.93 -6.75
N GLN A 64 8.30 18.86 -7.97
CA GLN A 64 7.30 19.82 -8.43
C GLN A 64 6.07 19.87 -7.52
N LEU A 65 5.49 18.70 -7.20
CA LEU A 65 4.33 18.62 -6.30
C LEU A 65 4.63 19.24 -4.93
N SER A 66 5.83 19.03 -4.38
CA SER A 66 6.22 19.53 -3.06
C SER A 66 6.32 21.06 -2.98
N CYS A 67 6.40 21.75 -4.13
CA CYS A 67 6.45 23.20 -4.22
C CYS A 67 5.08 23.85 -4.46
N LEU A 68 4.01 23.07 -4.67
CA LEU A 68 2.68 23.59 -4.96
C LEU A 68 1.91 24.03 -3.71
N ASN A 69 0.99 24.95 -3.90
CA ASN A 69 -0.01 25.30 -2.89
C ASN A 69 -1.12 24.24 -2.91
N PRO A 70 -1.65 23.80 -1.74
CA PRO A 70 -2.84 22.95 -1.67
C PRO A 70 -4.05 23.37 -2.52
N ASP A 71 -4.16 24.66 -2.86
CA ASP A 71 -5.27 25.22 -3.63
C ASP A 71 -5.03 25.18 -5.17
N ASP A 72 -3.85 24.73 -5.63
CA ASP A 72 -3.50 24.57 -7.05
C ASP A 72 -4.13 23.32 -7.68
N GLY A 73 -5.44 23.12 -7.51
CA GLY A 73 -6.14 21.87 -7.81
C GLY A 73 -5.94 21.32 -9.22
N GLU A 74 -5.96 22.18 -10.24
CA GLU A 74 -5.74 21.77 -11.65
C GLU A 74 -4.32 21.21 -11.88
N VAL A 75 -3.31 21.85 -11.30
CA VAL A 75 -1.90 21.45 -11.44
C VAL A 75 -1.66 20.16 -10.65
N ILE A 76 -2.17 20.10 -9.42
CA ILE A 76 -2.12 18.90 -8.57
C ILE A 76 -2.75 17.73 -9.31
N ARG A 77 -3.95 17.88 -9.87
CA ARG A 77 -4.64 16.82 -10.60
C ARG A 77 -3.82 16.32 -11.78
N THR A 78 -3.25 17.23 -12.57
CA THR A 78 -2.45 16.89 -13.76
C THR A 78 -1.19 16.11 -13.38
N LEU A 79 -0.38 16.63 -12.47
CA LEU A 79 0.85 15.95 -12.02
C LEU A 79 0.56 14.62 -11.31
N SER A 80 -0.49 14.59 -10.48
CA SER A 80 -0.96 13.37 -9.82
C SER A 80 -1.33 12.29 -10.84
N ALA A 81 -2.10 12.65 -11.87
CA ALA A 81 -2.49 11.71 -12.93
C ALA A 81 -1.28 11.21 -13.74
N GLU A 82 -0.29 12.06 -14.01
CA GLU A 82 0.95 11.64 -14.66
C GLU A 82 1.74 10.64 -13.82
N ILE A 83 1.98 10.94 -12.54
CA ILE A 83 2.72 10.04 -11.63
C ILE A 83 2.02 8.69 -11.54
N ARG A 84 0.69 8.70 -11.39
CA ARG A 84 -0.11 7.46 -11.35
C ARG A 84 0.04 6.65 -12.63
N ARG A 85 -0.06 7.27 -13.80
CA ARG A 85 0.11 6.59 -15.09
C ARG A 85 1.50 5.98 -15.22
N ILE A 86 2.54 6.67 -14.75
CA ILE A 86 3.90 6.15 -14.76
C ILE A 86 3.97 4.91 -13.88
N ILE A 87 3.53 4.98 -12.62
CA ILE A 87 3.57 3.85 -11.67
C ILE A 87 2.78 2.65 -12.18
N GLU A 88 1.58 2.87 -12.70
CA GLU A 88 0.72 1.82 -13.26
C GLU A 88 1.32 1.22 -14.56
N GLY A 89 2.21 1.93 -15.24
CA GLY A 89 2.92 1.47 -16.43
C GLY A 89 4.24 0.75 -16.15
N ILE A 90 4.75 0.75 -14.92
CA ILE A 90 5.98 0.04 -14.57
C ILE A 90 5.69 -1.45 -14.49
N THR A 91 6.47 -2.24 -15.22
CA THR A 91 6.45 -3.70 -15.08
C THR A 91 7.15 -4.08 -13.77
N ILE A 92 6.47 -4.86 -12.93
CA ILE A 92 7.05 -5.35 -11.67
C ILE A 92 8.21 -6.30 -12.01
N PRO A 93 9.43 -6.06 -11.49
CA PRO A 93 10.58 -6.93 -11.75
C PRO A 93 10.31 -8.40 -11.41
N ASP A 94 10.86 -9.32 -12.20
CA ASP A 94 10.55 -10.76 -12.12
C ASP A 94 10.82 -11.37 -10.74
N ASP A 95 11.88 -10.94 -10.06
CA ASP A 95 12.21 -11.43 -8.72
C ASP A 95 11.25 -10.90 -7.63
N LEU A 96 10.76 -9.67 -7.77
CA LEU A 96 9.69 -9.13 -6.92
C LEU A 96 8.36 -9.84 -7.20
N ALA A 97 8.03 -10.04 -8.48
CA ALA A 97 6.84 -10.80 -8.86
C ALA A 97 6.91 -12.24 -8.32
N ALA A 98 8.05 -12.92 -8.45
CA ALA A 98 8.28 -14.26 -7.94
C ALA A 98 8.14 -14.35 -6.41
N ALA A 99 8.65 -13.36 -5.67
CA ALA A 99 8.48 -13.31 -4.21
C ALA A 99 7.01 -13.21 -3.81
N ILE A 100 6.23 -12.38 -4.52
CA ILE A 100 4.79 -12.20 -4.27
C ILE A 100 4.01 -13.46 -4.66
N THR A 101 4.29 -14.06 -5.82
CA THR A 101 3.58 -15.27 -6.27
C THR A 101 3.91 -16.48 -5.40
N LEU A 102 5.14 -16.60 -4.90
CA LEU A 102 5.52 -17.64 -3.95
C LEU A 102 4.72 -17.54 -2.64
N ALA A 103 4.56 -16.33 -2.10
CA ALA A 103 3.74 -16.11 -0.90
C ALA A 103 2.25 -16.40 -1.16
N LEU A 104 1.73 -16.03 -2.34
CA LEU A 104 0.37 -16.40 -2.76
C LEU A 104 0.17 -17.90 -2.86
N ALA A 105 1.13 -18.62 -3.43
CA ALA A 105 1.06 -20.08 -3.56
C ALA A 105 0.94 -20.77 -2.19
N GLY A 106 1.66 -20.27 -1.18
CA GLY A 106 1.54 -20.74 0.20
C GLY A 106 0.17 -20.51 0.85
N LEU A 107 -0.58 -19.50 0.38
CA LEU A 107 -1.92 -19.15 0.87
C LEU A 107 -3.06 -19.74 0.02
N GLY A 108 -2.76 -20.35 -1.12
CA GLY A 108 -3.72 -20.94 -2.04
C GLY A 108 -4.10 -20.04 -3.23
N GLU A 109 -3.47 -20.28 -4.38
CA GLU A 109 -3.59 -19.45 -5.59
C GLU A 109 -5.02 -19.25 -6.14
N GLN A 110 -5.94 -20.17 -5.82
CA GLN A 110 -7.33 -20.14 -6.28
C GLN A 110 -8.26 -19.37 -5.34
N ALA A 111 -7.76 -18.92 -4.19
CA ALA A 111 -8.54 -18.10 -3.28
C ALA A 111 -8.72 -16.67 -3.83
N ALA A 112 -9.76 -15.99 -3.34
CA ALA A 112 -9.92 -14.56 -3.55
C ALA A 112 -9.17 -13.77 -2.47
N TYR A 113 -8.58 -12.65 -2.84
CA TYR A 113 -7.78 -11.81 -1.95
C TYR A 113 -8.29 -10.36 -1.90
N ALA A 114 -8.13 -9.73 -0.74
CA ALA A 114 -8.19 -8.29 -0.57
C ALA A 114 -6.78 -7.71 -0.73
N VAL A 115 -6.63 -6.72 -1.61
CA VAL A 115 -5.39 -5.96 -1.82
C VAL A 115 -5.60 -4.56 -1.25
N ARG A 116 -4.93 -4.24 -0.15
CA ARG A 116 -5.20 -3.07 0.70
C ARG A 116 -3.92 -2.25 0.85
N SER A 117 -4.00 -0.97 0.56
CA SER A 117 -2.92 -0.02 0.84
C SER A 117 -2.60 0.07 2.34
N SER A 118 -1.32 0.15 2.70
CA SER A 118 -0.83 0.33 4.07
C SER A 118 0.34 1.31 4.04
N ALA A 119 0.05 2.61 4.21
CA ALA A 119 1.09 3.63 4.16
C ALA A 119 1.82 3.80 5.50
N THR A 120 3.09 4.21 5.44
CA THR A 120 3.93 4.44 6.63
C THR A 120 3.52 5.64 7.46
N ALA A 121 2.82 6.61 6.85
CA ALA A 121 2.39 7.83 7.52
C ALA A 121 0.98 7.73 8.13
N GLU A 122 0.29 6.58 8.01
CA GLU A 122 -1.07 6.35 8.52
C GLU A 122 -1.22 6.47 10.04
N ASP A 123 -0.13 6.26 10.78
CA ASP A 123 -0.12 6.16 12.26
C ASP A 123 0.59 7.32 12.95
N SER A 124 0.79 8.47 12.29
CA SER A 124 1.20 9.66 13.03
C SER A 124 0.09 10.03 14.04
N PRO A 125 0.38 10.34 15.31
CA PRO A 125 -0.63 10.71 16.32
C PRO A 125 -1.51 11.89 15.90
N THR A 126 -1.09 12.66 14.88
CA THR A 126 -1.78 13.82 14.33
C THR A 126 -2.40 13.59 12.95
N ALA A 127 -2.21 12.44 12.29
CA ALA A 127 -2.66 12.22 10.92
C ALA A 127 -3.17 10.79 10.69
N SER A 128 -4.49 10.64 10.59
CA SER A 128 -5.07 9.44 10.00
C SER A 128 -5.23 9.67 8.50
N PHE A 129 -4.54 8.89 7.67
CA PHE A 129 -4.81 8.83 6.24
C PHE A 129 -6.04 7.95 5.93
N ALA A 130 -6.91 7.74 6.92
CA ALA A 130 -8.11 6.92 6.79
C ALA A 130 -8.97 7.37 5.60
N GLY A 131 -9.31 6.42 4.75
CA GLY A 131 -10.16 6.63 3.57
C GLY A 131 -9.53 7.42 2.43
N GLN A 132 -8.20 7.64 2.43
CA GLN A 132 -7.50 8.36 1.36
C GLN A 132 -6.93 7.44 0.26
N GLN A 133 -6.89 6.13 0.50
CA GLN A 133 -6.17 5.17 -0.31
C GLN A 133 -7.05 3.99 -0.71
N ASP A 134 -6.70 3.34 -1.81
CA ASP A 134 -7.54 2.32 -2.42
C ASP A 134 -7.47 0.99 -1.67
N THR A 135 -8.59 0.27 -1.70
CA THR A 135 -8.72 -1.12 -1.31
C THR A 135 -9.49 -1.85 -2.40
N TYR A 136 -8.97 -3.00 -2.80
CA TYR A 136 -9.56 -3.84 -3.83
C TYR A 136 -9.95 -5.18 -3.20
N LEU A 137 -11.21 -5.57 -3.36
CA LEU A 137 -11.75 -6.80 -2.79
C LEU A 137 -12.00 -7.83 -3.89
N ASN A 138 -12.04 -9.11 -3.49
CA ASN A 138 -12.35 -10.22 -4.38
C ASN A 138 -11.43 -10.28 -5.62
N VAL A 139 -10.13 -10.08 -5.42
CA VAL A 139 -9.11 -10.14 -6.48
C VAL A 139 -8.63 -11.59 -6.63
N LEU A 140 -8.69 -12.14 -7.85
CA LEU A 140 -8.31 -13.52 -8.14
C LEU A 140 -7.14 -13.58 -9.11
N GLY A 141 -6.23 -14.53 -8.86
CA GLY A 141 -5.13 -14.85 -9.75
C GLY A 141 -3.91 -13.95 -9.57
N PRO A 142 -2.67 -14.50 -9.65
CA PRO A 142 -1.44 -13.75 -9.41
C PRO A 142 -1.28 -12.48 -10.26
N ALA A 143 -1.60 -12.56 -11.56
CA ALA A 143 -1.47 -11.42 -12.48
C ALA A 143 -2.36 -10.25 -12.07
N THR A 144 -3.61 -10.53 -11.69
CA THR A 144 -4.56 -9.51 -11.23
C THR A 144 -4.12 -8.91 -9.90
N ILE A 145 -3.56 -9.72 -8.99
CA ILE A 145 -3.06 -9.26 -7.69
C ILE A 145 -1.88 -8.30 -7.89
N LEU A 146 -0.91 -8.65 -8.76
CA LEU A 146 0.21 -7.77 -9.12
C LEU A 146 -0.27 -6.43 -9.70
N GLN A 147 -1.28 -6.45 -10.58
CA GLN A 147 -1.89 -5.23 -11.11
C GLN A 147 -2.49 -4.36 -9.99
N HIS A 148 -3.21 -4.96 -9.04
CA HIS A 148 -3.82 -4.23 -7.94
C HIS A 148 -2.80 -3.71 -6.92
N ILE A 149 -1.68 -4.41 -6.73
CA ILE A 149 -0.55 -3.90 -5.94
C ILE A 149 0.00 -2.61 -6.56
N SER A 150 0.20 -2.59 -7.88
CA SER A 150 0.62 -1.37 -8.61
C SER A 150 -0.40 -0.24 -8.47
N ARG A 151 -1.69 -0.53 -8.59
CA ARG A 151 -2.77 0.45 -8.35
C ARG A 151 -2.77 0.98 -6.91
N CYS A 152 -2.52 0.13 -5.91
CA CYS A 152 -2.35 0.60 -4.54
C CYS A 152 -1.20 1.60 -4.45
N TRP A 153 -0.01 1.29 -4.97
CA TRP A 153 1.10 2.25 -5.00
C TRP A 153 0.75 3.57 -5.69
N ALA A 154 0.04 3.51 -6.82
CA ALA A 154 -0.44 4.69 -7.52
C ALA A 154 -1.47 5.48 -6.70
N SER A 155 -2.28 4.82 -5.86
CA SER A 155 -3.29 5.47 -5.01
C SER A 155 -2.69 6.47 -4.01
N LEU A 156 -1.39 6.32 -3.70
CA LEU A 156 -0.64 7.31 -2.90
C LEU A 156 -0.66 8.69 -3.57
N PHE A 157 -0.75 8.76 -4.89
CA PHE A 157 -0.69 9.98 -5.69
C PHE A 157 -2.06 10.34 -6.31
N THR A 158 -3.16 9.98 -5.66
CA THR A 158 -4.45 10.60 -6.00
C THR A 158 -4.45 12.08 -5.66
N GLU A 159 -5.23 12.88 -6.37
CA GLU A 159 -5.40 14.32 -6.09
C GLU A 159 -5.73 14.54 -4.60
N ARG A 160 -6.69 13.77 -4.08
CA ARG A 160 -7.12 13.84 -2.68
C ARG A 160 -5.99 13.54 -1.70
N ALA A 161 -5.18 12.51 -1.96
CA ALA A 161 -4.05 12.14 -1.10
C ALA A 161 -2.91 13.16 -1.16
N VAL A 162 -2.62 13.71 -2.35
CA VAL A 162 -1.61 14.76 -2.55
C VAL A 162 -2.03 16.04 -1.84
N THR A 163 -3.25 16.53 -2.08
CA THR A 163 -3.79 17.74 -1.42
C THR A 163 -3.81 17.59 0.09
N TYR A 164 -4.21 16.42 0.61
CA TYR A 164 -4.14 16.15 2.05
C TYR A 164 -2.71 16.28 2.60
N ARG A 165 -1.72 15.72 1.90
CA ARG A 165 -0.32 15.83 2.33
C ARG A 165 0.19 17.26 2.28
N LEU A 166 -0.12 18.02 1.24
CA LEU A 166 0.27 19.43 1.13
C LEU A 166 -0.32 20.25 2.30
N ARG A 167 -1.61 20.07 2.61
CA ARG A 167 -2.27 20.78 3.72
C ARG A 167 -1.66 20.48 5.10
N ASN A 168 -1.15 19.27 5.27
CA ASN A 168 -0.55 18.82 6.53
C ASN A 168 0.98 18.93 6.55
N GLY A 169 1.59 19.52 5.51
CA GLY A 169 3.05 19.71 5.44
C GLY A 169 3.85 18.41 5.31
N PHE A 170 3.24 17.32 4.81
CA PHE A 170 3.94 16.06 4.59
C PHE A 170 4.71 16.06 3.27
N ASP A 171 6.02 15.81 3.37
CA ASP A 171 6.89 15.61 2.21
C ASP A 171 6.50 14.32 1.47
N HIS A 172 6.10 14.46 0.20
CA HIS A 172 5.67 13.35 -0.65
C HIS A 172 6.75 12.27 -0.84
N ARG A 173 8.04 12.63 -0.73
CA ARG A 173 9.17 11.72 -0.91
C ARG A 173 9.42 10.83 0.30
N LYS A 174 8.91 11.21 1.46
CA LYS A 174 9.08 10.49 2.73
C LYS A 174 7.94 9.51 3.02
N VAL A 175 6.87 9.55 2.23
CA VAL A 175 5.74 8.63 2.37
C VAL A 175 5.99 7.41 1.49
N HIS A 176 5.99 6.25 2.11
CA HIS A 176 6.10 4.98 1.42
C HIS A 176 4.80 4.18 1.61
N MET A 177 4.58 3.24 0.70
CA MET A 177 3.42 2.36 0.75
C MET A 177 3.84 0.91 0.75
N ALA A 178 3.45 0.21 1.81
CA ALA A 178 3.30 -1.23 1.77
C ALA A 178 1.91 -1.59 1.26
N VAL A 179 1.74 -2.83 0.81
CA VAL A 179 0.44 -3.36 0.35
C VAL A 179 0.16 -4.65 1.08
N VAL A 180 -0.96 -4.68 1.79
CA VAL A 180 -1.48 -5.88 2.45
C VAL A 180 -2.24 -6.72 1.42
N VAL A 181 -1.88 -7.98 1.31
CA VAL A 181 -2.61 -8.99 0.52
C VAL A 181 -3.15 -10.03 1.50
N GLN A 182 -4.46 -10.08 1.65
CA GLN A 182 -5.13 -10.87 2.69
C GLN A 182 -6.22 -11.73 2.06
N GLN A 183 -6.36 -12.98 2.51
CA GLN A 183 -7.45 -13.85 2.05
C GLN A 183 -8.82 -13.20 2.33
N MET A 184 -9.71 -13.26 1.35
CA MET A 184 -11.07 -12.75 1.49
C MET A 184 -11.86 -13.60 2.48
N VAL A 185 -12.64 -12.91 3.31
CA VAL A 185 -13.73 -13.51 4.06
C VAL A 185 -15.03 -13.18 3.33
N PHE A 186 -15.95 -14.14 3.28
CA PHE A 186 -17.30 -13.96 2.75
C PHE A 186 -18.30 -13.98 3.91
N PRO A 187 -18.49 -12.85 4.61
CA PRO A 187 -19.31 -12.82 5.81
C PRO A 187 -20.80 -12.72 5.48
N GLU A 188 -21.64 -13.23 6.39
CA GLU A 188 -23.07 -12.91 6.41
C GLU A 188 -23.32 -11.48 6.89
N ALA A 189 -22.47 -10.96 7.78
CA ALA A 189 -22.52 -9.59 8.29
C ALA A 189 -21.11 -9.05 8.63
N ALA A 190 -20.89 -7.74 8.44
CA ALA A 190 -19.66 -7.05 8.78
C ALA A 190 -19.96 -5.67 9.40
N GLY A 191 -19.05 -5.17 10.25
CA GLY A 191 -19.22 -3.88 10.93
C GLY A 191 -17.93 -3.33 11.52
N VAL A 192 -18.03 -2.15 12.14
CA VAL A 192 -16.95 -1.48 12.88
C VAL A 192 -17.40 -1.35 14.33
N LEU A 193 -16.52 -1.66 15.27
CA LEU A 193 -16.77 -1.55 16.72
C LEU A 193 -15.84 -0.50 17.33
N PHE A 194 -16.40 0.37 18.16
CA PHE A 194 -15.65 1.32 19.00
C PHE A 194 -15.78 0.86 20.44
N THR A 195 -14.66 0.73 21.15
CA THR A 195 -14.59 0.39 22.58
C THR A 195 -14.50 1.62 23.45
#